data_AF-A0A974A7Y5-F1
#
_entry.id   AF-A0A974A7Y5-F1
#
_cell.length_a   1.000
_cell.length_b   1.000
_cell.length_c   1.000
_cell.angle_alpha   90.00
_cell.angle_beta   90.00
_cell.angle_gamma   90.00
#
_symmetry.space_group_name_H-M   'P 1'
#
loop_
_entity.id
_entity.type
_entity.pdbx_description
1 polymer ?
#
loop_
_entity_poly.entity_id
_entity_poly.type
_entity_poly.pdbx_seq_one_letter_code
_entity_poly.pdbx_strand_id
1 'polypeptide(L)'
;MVSETVVLETETAGGRGPASVETPPEDVPRTAAPDSGGGGFAPMPEPIIVVEAYESVAERPEPSTTTASEVAVTPLEDIVATRVFAGPSEYPPAEFKAYGILAFPARATSQTLERHSFICEAYLARLPHADEVSASRSVQMVTVWPMRTDGQAANLNALSPADTCARAVTGYGLVAAHDAIKDARKAGHRLEGRGPYLLAWSPASDKGRADVLVLSADLSNVSTAEGARNVMHKWAQDIEKQPDLWSNGWDLEKVRLAIQLWVDRFGENVLLAIKEGT
;
A
#
# COMPACT_ATOMS: atom_id res chain seq x y z
N MET A 1 -13.64 60.35 17.39
CA MET A 1 -12.47 61.26 17.32
C MET A 1 -11.64 61.06 18.58
N VAL A 2 -10.64 60.19 18.54
CA VAL A 2 -9.41 60.27 19.35
C VAL A 2 -8.33 59.59 18.49
N SER A 3 -7.28 60.34 18.20
CA SER A 3 -6.09 59.94 17.48
C SER A 3 -5.21 59.05 18.35
N GLU A 4 -4.51 58.09 17.77
CA GLU A 4 -3.19 57.72 18.27
C GLU A 4 -2.23 57.47 17.10
N THR A 5 -1.17 58.26 17.12
CA THR A 5 -0.07 58.33 16.17
C THR A 5 1.10 57.59 16.81
N VAL A 6 1.64 56.59 16.14
CA VAL A 6 2.91 55.96 16.53
C VAL A 6 3.96 56.31 15.48
N VAL A 7 5.03 56.93 15.96
CA VAL A 7 6.22 57.35 15.22
C VAL A 7 7.41 56.54 15.74
N LEU A 8 8.44 56.43 14.90
CA LEU A 8 9.85 56.07 15.18
C LEU A 8 10.13 54.56 15.05
N GLU A 9 11.21 54.09 14.42
CA GLU A 9 12.52 54.72 14.19
C GLU A 9 13.26 54.02 13.03
N THR A 10 13.94 54.80 12.20
CA THR A 10 14.90 54.34 11.20
C THR A 10 16.29 54.32 11.81
N GLU A 11 16.97 53.17 11.82
CA GLU A 11 18.41 53.08 12.10
C GLU A 11 19.18 52.62 10.86
N THR A 12 20.31 53.28 10.64
CA THR A 12 21.11 53.25 9.41
C THR A 12 22.44 52.55 9.68
N ALA A 13 22.87 51.73 8.72
CA ALA A 13 24.25 51.40 8.34
C ALA A 13 25.33 51.08 9.41
N GLY A 14 25.86 49.86 9.32
CA GLY A 14 27.20 49.52 9.81
C GLY A 14 27.81 48.38 8.99
N GLY A 15 28.73 48.70 8.09
CA GLY A 15 29.46 47.73 7.27
C GLY A 15 30.73 47.17 7.94
N ARG A 16 31.14 45.97 7.49
CA ARG A 16 32.45 45.28 7.56
C ARG A 16 32.14 43.79 7.35
N GLY A 17 32.74 42.97 6.49
CA GLY A 17 33.79 43.02 5.48
C GLY A 17 33.77 41.62 4.80
N PRO A 18 34.41 41.40 3.65
CA PRO A 18 34.39 40.09 2.99
C PRO A 18 35.22 39.08 3.80
N ALA A 19 34.59 37.97 4.20
CA ALA A 19 35.29 36.82 4.74
C ALA A 19 36.07 36.15 3.60
N SER A 20 37.38 36.02 3.79
CA SER A 20 38.28 35.26 2.94
C SER A 20 37.77 33.83 2.79
N VAL A 21 37.57 33.41 1.55
CA VAL A 21 37.32 32.01 1.18
C VAL A 21 38.66 31.30 1.22
N GLU A 22 38.88 30.50 2.26
CA GLU A 22 40.00 29.56 2.34
C GLU A 22 39.66 28.35 1.47
N THR A 23 40.32 28.24 0.32
CA THR A 23 40.28 27.06 -0.55
C THR A 23 40.96 25.88 0.15
N PRO A 24 40.31 24.71 0.27
CA PRO A 24 40.97 23.50 0.73
C PRO A 24 41.95 22.97 -0.32
N PRO A 25 43.09 22.36 0.10
CA PRO A 25 44.04 21.78 -0.83
C PRO A 25 43.47 20.54 -1.55
N GLU A 26 43.52 20.60 -2.89
CA GLU A 26 43.54 19.42 -3.77
C GLU A 26 44.77 18.57 -3.43
N ASP A 27 44.55 17.33 -3.00
CA ASP A 27 45.26 16.13 -3.47
C ASP A 27 44.91 14.93 -2.59
N VAL A 28 43.96 14.11 -3.06
CA VAL A 28 43.80 12.73 -2.59
C VAL A 28 43.89 11.81 -3.81
N PRO A 29 44.84 10.87 -3.87
CA PRO A 29 44.99 9.95 -4.98
C PRO A 29 43.73 9.10 -5.15
N ARG A 30 43.09 9.17 -6.34
CA ARG A 30 42.01 8.27 -6.74
C ARG A 30 42.55 6.84 -6.81
N THR A 31 42.21 6.03 -5.80
CA THR A 31 42.40 4.58 -5.85
C THR A 31 41.40 4.01 -6.85
N ALA A 32 41.90 3.30 -7.86
CA ALA A 32 41.11 2.65 -8.89
C ALA A 32 40.11 1.66 -8.27
N ALA A 33 38.85 1.74 -8.70
CA ALA A 33 37.82 0.78 -8.34
C ALA A 33 38.09 -0.58 -9.03
N PRO A 34 37.89 -1.71 -8.35
CA PRO A 34 37.94 -3.02 -8.98
C PRO A 34 36.75 -3.24 -9.90
N ASP A 35 37.10 -3.65 -11.12
CA ASP A 35 36.27 -4.15 -12.20
C ASP A 35 35.29 -5.22 -11.68
N SER A 36 34.02 -4.85 -11.56
CA SER A 36 32.96 -5.76 -11.12
C SER A 36 32.38 -6.44 -12.35
N GLY A 37 32.95 -7.61 -12.64
CA GLY A 37 32.60 -8.48 -13.74
C GLY A 37 31.10 -8.77 -13.83
N GLY A 38 30.62 -8.83 -15.07
CA GLY A 38 29.27 -9.21 -15.44
C GLY A 38 28.91 -10.61 -14.92
N GLY A 39 28.03 -10.64 -13.93
CA GLY A 39 27.22 -11.82 -13.63
C GLY A 39 26.08 -11.88 -14.64
N GLY A 40 26.22 -12.76 -15.63
CA GLY A 40 25.12 -13.12 -16.51
C GLY A 40 23.95 -13.66 -15.70
N PHE A 41 22.79 -13.03 -15.82
CA PHE A 41 21.53 -13.60 -15.36
C PHE A 41 21.26 -14.85 -16.20
N ALA A 42 21.39 -16.02 -15.58
CA ALA A 42 20.84 -17.24 -16.15
C ALA A 42 19.32 -17.07 -16.30
N PRO A 43 18.73 -17.44 -17.45
CA PRO A 43 17.29 -17.45 -17.60
C PRO A 43 16.68 -18.41 -16.56
N MET A 44 15.75 -17.90 -15.76
CA MET A 44 15.00 -18.73 -14.82
C MET A 44 14.15 -19.76 -15.59
N PRO A 45 14.06 -21.02 -15.13
CA PRO A 45 13.21 -22.01 -15.75
C PRO A 45 11.73 -21.63 -15.57
N GLU A 46 10.98 -21.71 -16.68
CA GLU A 46 9.53 -21.59 -16.67
C GLU A 46 8.90 -22.72 -15.82
N PRO A 47 7.85 -22.45 -15.04
CA PRO A 47 7.13 -23.51 -14.34
C PRO A 47 6.39 -24.39 -15.35
N ILE A 48 6.78 -25.66 -15.40
CA ILE A 48 6.06 -26.73 -16.08
C ILE A 48 4.75 -26.96 -15.33
N ILE A 49 3.63 -26.53 -15.91
CA ILE A 49 2.29 -26.92 -15.44
C ILE A 49 1.99 -28.29 -16.03
N VAL A 50 2.08 -29.33 -15.20
CA VAL A 50 1.56 -30.66 -15.53
C VAL A 50 0.04 -30.61 -15.34
N VAL A 51 -0.69 -30.47 -16.44
CA VAL A 51 -2.14 -30.68 -16.46
C VAL A 51 -2.37 -32.18 -16.69
N GLU A 52 -2.61 -32.94 -15.62
CA GLU A 52 -3.13 -34.30 -15.77
C GLU A 52 -4.59 -34.20 -16.25
N ALA A 53 -4.78 -34.55 -17.51
CA ALA A 53 -6.10 -34.75 -18.10
C ALA A 53 -6.73 -36.00 -17.48
N TYR A 54 -7.81 -35.83 -16.70
CA TYR A 54 -8.70 -36.93 -16.40
C TYR A 54 -9.66 -37.10 -17.58
N GLU A 55 -9.39 -38.14 -18.35
CA GLU A 55 -10.31 -38.69 -19.33
C GLU A 55 -11.25 -39.65 -18.59
N SER A 56 -12.54 -39.33 -18.47
CA SER A 56 -13.53 -40.30 -18.02
C SER A 56 -14.81 -40.24 -18.85
N VAL A 57 -14.84 -41.14 -19.84
CA VAL A 57 -15.94 -42.01 -20.27
C VAL A 57 -17.37 -41.46 -20.21
N ALA A 58 -17.92 -41.34 -21.42
CA ALA A 58 -19.32 -41.11 -21.72
C ALA A 58 -20.23 -42.24 -21.24
N GLU A 59 -21.37 -41.87 -20.64
CA GLU A 59 -22.58 -42.69 -20.67
C GLU A 59 -23.79 -41.78 -20.89
N ARG A 60 -24.60 -42.13 -21.90
CA ARG A 60 -25.67 -41.33 -22.48
C ARG A 60 -27.03 -41.91 -22.08
N PRO A 61 -27.84 -41.20 -21.28
CA PRO A 61 -29.28 -41.44 -21.22
C PRO A 61 -30.06 -40.37 -22.01
N GLU A 62 -31.07 -40.84 -22.73
CA GLU A 62 -32.05 -40.11 -23.55
C GLU A 62 -33.02 -39.25 -22.71
N PRO A 63 -33.75 -38.30 -23.34
CA PRO A 63 -34.14 -37.03 -22.73
C PRO A 63 -35.44 -37.11 -21.93
N SER A 64 -35.38 -36.75 -20.66
CA SER A 64 -36.57 -36.38 -19.89
C SER A 64 -36.75 -34.87 -19.97
N THR A 65 -37.83 -34.44 -20.62
CA THR A 65 -38.32 -33.06 -20.67
C THR A 65 -38.74 -32.61 -19.27
N THR A 66 -37.75 -32.26 -18.45
CA THR A 66 -37.94 -31.52 -17.20
C THR A 66 -37.65 -30.07 -17.50
N THR A 67 -38.65 -29.21 -17.30
CA THR A 67 -38.50 -27.76 -17.30
C THR A 67 -37.47 -27.39 -16.23
N ALA A 68 -36.21 -27.35 -16.65
CA ALA A 68 -35.11 -26.89 -15.83
C ALA A 68 -35.39 -25.43 -15.51
N SER A 69 -35.70 -25.14 -14.24
CA SER A 69 -35.42 -23.82 -13.70
C SER A 69 -33.94 -23.61 -13.89
N GLU A 70 -33.61 -22.79 -14.89
CA GLU A 70 -32.30 -22.22 -15.08
C GLU A 70 -31.99 -21.45 -13.80
N VAL A 71 -31.31 -22.13 -12.88
CA VAL A 71 -30.69 -21.49 -11.73
C VAL A 71 -29.70 -20.53 -12.35
N ALA A 72 -30.06 -19.24 -12.38
CA ALA A 72 -29.17 -18.18 -12.80
C ALA A 72 -27.93 -18.26 -11.91
N VAL A 73 -26.88 -18.90 -12.42
CA VAL A 73 -25.56 -18.89 -11.82
C VAL A 73 -25.13 -17.44 -11.92
N THR A 74 -25.31 -16.70 -10.83
CA THR A 74 -24.83 -15.32 -10.76
C THR A 74 -23.32 -15.42 -10.95
N PRO A 75 -22.73 -14.78 -11.97
CA PRO A 75 -21.29 -14.77 -12.14
C PRO A 75 -20.68 -14.32 -10.82
N LEU A 76 -19.74 -15.10 -10.28
CA LEU A 76 -18.93 -14.65 -9.15
C LEU A 76 -18.31 -13.33 -9.59
N GLU A 77 -18.73 -12.21 -8.99
CA GLU A 77 -18.12 -10.92 -9.30
C GLU A 77 -16.62 -11.04 -8.98
N ASP A 78 -15.79 -10.74 -9.97
CA ASP A 78 -14.35 -10.79 -9.80
C ASP A 78 -13.95 -9.83 -8.68
N ILE A 79 -13.12 -10.35 -7.77
CA ILE A 79 -12.60 -9.60 -6.64
C ILE A 79 -11.56 -8.59 -7.16
N VAL A 80 -11.77 -7.30 -6.86
CA VAL A 80 -10.92 -6.22 -7.37
C VAL A 80 -10.23 -5.46 -6.24
N ALA A 81 -8.93 -5.20 -6.40
CA ALA A 81 -8.18 -4.30 -5.54
C ALA A 81 -8.47 -2.85 -5.95
N THR A 82 -8.97 -2.04 -5.02
CA THR A 82 -9.33 -0.63 -5.30
C THR A 82 -8.69 0.32 -4.31
N ARG A 83 -8.87 1.62 -4.54
CA ARG A 83 -8.39 2.68 -3.65
C ARG A 83 -9.45 3.74 -3.34
N VAL A 84 -9.30 4.35 -2.17
CA VAL A 84 -9.93 5.62 -1.78
C VAL A 84 -9.00 6.42 -0.86
N PHE A 85 -9.10 7.75 -0.92
CA PHE A 85 -8.66 8.60 0.18
C PHE A 85 -9.74 8.59 1.26
N ALA A 86 -9.35 8.50 2.53
CA ALA A 86 -10.30 8.53 3.63
C ALA A 86 -9.86 9.48 4.76
N GLY A 87 -10.81 10.24 5.29
CA GLY A 87 -10.66 11.09 6.45
C GLY A 87 -10.99 10.36 7.76
N PRO A 88 -10.81 11.02 8.91
CA PRO A 88 -10.90 10.37 10.21
C PRO A 88 -12.25 9.72 10.54
N SER A 89 -13.38 10.19 9.98
CA SER A 89 -14.71 9.62 10.27
C SER A 89 -15.06 8.40 9.40
N GLU A 90 -14.24 8.08 8.41
CA GLU A 90 -14.52 7.07 7.38
C GLU A 90 -13.86 5.70 7.69
N TYR A 91 -13.47 5.47 8.94
CA TYR A 91 -12.77 4.24 9.38
C TYR A 91 -13.57 3.36 10.36
N PRO A 92 -13.51 2.02 10.20
CA PRO A 92 -13.14 1.31 8.99
C PRO A 92 -14.21 1.51 7.89
N PRO A 93 -13.84 1.46 6.60
CA PRO A 93 -14.80 1.64 5.52
C PRO A 93 -15.68 0.38 5.39
N ALA A 94 -16.89 0.45 5.95
CA ALA A 94 -17.74 -0.71 6.24
C ALA A 94 -18.44 -1.30 5.00
N GLU A 95 -18.48 -0.55 3.90
CA GLU A 95 -19.11 -0.98 2.65
C GLU A 95 -18.24 -1.91 1.80
N PHE A 96 -16.99 -2.12 2.21
CA PHE A 96 -16.03 -2.97 1.50
C PHE A 96 -15.87 -4.34 2.15
N LYS A 97 -15.51 -5.33 1.35
CA LYS A 97 -15.33 -6.71 1.83
C LYS A 97 -14.16 -6.82 2.81
N ALA A 98 -13.07 -6.18 2.45
CA ALA A 98 -11.85 -6.06 3.23
C ALA A 98 -11.27 -4.66 3.03
N TYR A 99 -10.43 -4.21 3.95
CA TYR A 99 -9.74 -2.94 3.76
C TYR A 99 -8.27 -3.03 4.16
N GLY A 100 -7.44 -2.36 3.37
CA GLY A 100 -6.06 -2.06 3.65
C GLY A 100 -5.84 -0.57 3.94
N ILE A 101 -4.71 -0.23 4.55
CA ILE A 101 -4.29 1.14 4.82
C ILE A 101 -2.79 1.29 4.58
N LEU A 102 -2.39 2.38 3.92
CA LEU A 102 -1.01 2.82 3.81
C LEU A 102 -0.64 3.67 5.04
N ALA A 103 0.08 3.08 5.98
CA ALA A 103 0.40 3.68 7.27
C ALA A 103 1.88 4.10 7.37
N PHE A 104 2.15 5.40 7.21
CA PHE A 104 3.44 5.99 7.51
C PHE A 104 3.55 6.29 9.02
N PRO A 105 4.66 5.92 9.67
CA PRO A 105 4.88 6.24 11.09
C PRO A 105 5.19 7.72 11.33
N ALA A 106 5.45 8.50 10.29
CA ALA A 106 5.72 9.94 10.38
C ALA A 106 5.19 10.66 9.13
N ARG A 107 4.99 11.97 9.24
CA ARG A 107 4.69 12.80 8.05
C ARG A 107 5.91 12.97 7.17
N ALA A 108 5.68 13.29 5.90
CA ALA A 108 6.74 13.72 5.00
C ALA A 108 7.48 14.94 5.57
N THR A 109 8.81 14.89 5.47
CA THR A 109 9.74 16.00 5.71
C THR A 109 10.41 16.36 4.40
N SER A 110 11.20 17.44 4.34
CA SER A 110 11.98 17.75 3.14
C SER A 110 12.87 16.60 2.67
N GLN A 111 13.41 15.80 3.58
CA GLN A 111 14.28 14.65 3.27
C GLN A 111 13.52 13.39 2.85
N THR A 112 12.24 13.28 3.19
CA THR A 112 11.42 12.07 2.94
C THR A 112 10.27 12.30 1.97
N LEU A 113 10.10 13.54 1.48
CA LEU A 113 9.02 13.95 0.61
C LEU A 113 8.97 13.11 -0.66
N GLU A 114 10.11 12.98 -1.35
CA GLU A 114 10.22 12.23 -2.61
C GLU A 114 9.78 10.77 -2.44
N ARG A 115 10.19 10.13 -1.34
CA ARG A 115 9.77 8.76 -1.02
C ARG A 115 8.26 8.65 -0.83
N HIS A 116 7.63 9.61 -0.14
CA HIS A 116 6.17 9.60 0.02
C HIS A 116 5.47 9.78 -1.33
N SER A 117 6.00 10.64 -2.19
CA SER A 117 5.50 10.85 -3.55
C SER A 117 5.57 9.56 -4.38
N PHE A 118 6.72 8.85 -4.37
CA PHE A 118 6.86 7.58 -5.09
C PHE A 118 5.80 6.55 -4.68
N ILE A 119 5.53 6.42 -3.38
CA ILE A 119 4.51 5.49 -2.88
C ILE A 119 3.10 5.95 -3.29
N CYS A 120 2.81 7.25 -3.20
CA CYS A 120 1.52 7.79 -3.62
C CYS A 120 1.27 7.59 -5.12
N GLU A 121 2.27 7.87 -5.95
CA GLU A 121 2.15 7.73 -7.40
C GLU A 121 1.93 6.26 -7.78
N ALA A 122 2.68 5.34 -7.16
CA ALA A 122 2.47 3.92 -7.36
C ALA A 122 1.08 3.46 -6.89
N TYR A 123 0.59 3.99 -5.78
CA TYR A 123 -0.76 3.74 -5.26
C TYR A 123 -1.84 4.18 -6.26
N LEU A 124 -1.75 5.40 -6.78
CA LEU A 124 -2.69 5.92 -7.77
C LEU A 124 -2.61 5.18 -9.11
N ALA A 125 -1.40 4.85 -9.56
CA ALA A 125 -1.16 4.23 -10.85
C ALA A 125 -1.61 2.76 -10.89
N ARG A 126 -1.54 2.05 -9.76
CA ARG A 126 -1.87 0.62 -9.72
C ARG A 126 -3.29 0.34 -9.28
N LEU A 127 -3.81 1.06 -8.30
CA LEU A 127 -5.13 0.80 -7.75
C LEU A 127 -6.14 1.76 -8.43
N PRO A 128 -7.16 1.24 -9.13
CA PRO A 128 -8.25 2.08 -9.61
C PRO A 128 -9.09 2.61 -8.44
N HIS A 129 -9.69 3.78 -8.62
CA HIS A 129 -10.64 4.31 -7.63
C HIS A 129 -11.82 3.33 -7.47
N ALA A 130 -12.35 3.21 -6.25
CA ALA A 130 -13.44 2.27 -5.95
C ALA A 130 -14.70 2.45 -6.83
N ASP A 131 -14.92 3.67 -7.33
CA ASP A 131 -16.05 4.01 -8.21
C ASP A 131 -15.71 3.92 -9.72
N GLU A 132 -14.46 3.63 -10.08
CA GLU A 132 -14.04 3.43 -11.48
C GLU A 132 -14.22 1.97 -11.95
N VAL A 133 -14.48 1.05 -11.02
CA VAL A 133 -14.64 -0.39 -11.31
C VAL A 133 -16.12 -0.77 -11.30
N SER A 134 -16.50 -1.76 -12.11
CA SER A 134 -17.88 -2.23 -12.20
C SER A 134 -18.31 -3.13 -11.03
N ALA A 135 -17.34 -3.76 -10.36
CA ALA A 135 -17.58 -4.65 -9.23
C ALA A 135 -18.22 -3.89 -8.05
N SER A 136 -19.18 -4.51 -7.36
CA SER A 136 -19.80 -3.88 -6.19
C SER A 136 -18.79 -3.66 -5.06
N ARG A 137 -18.94 -2.59 -4.25
CA ARG A 137 -18.02 -2.34 -3.11
C ARG A 137 -17.94 -3.54 -2.15
N SER A 138 -19.04 -4.28 -1.99
CA SER A 138 -19.13 -5.49 -1.18
C SER A 138 -18.25 -6.67 -1.62
N VAL A 139 -17.64 -6.61 -2.82
CA VAL A 139 -16.67 -7.61 -3.30
C VAL A 139 -15.29 -6.98 -3.55
N GLN A 140 -15.12 -5.69 -3.29
CA GLN A 140 -13.83 -5.01 -3.43
C GLN A 140 -13.02 -5.10 -2.13
N MET A 141 -11.69 -5.15 -2.27
CA MET A 141 -10.77 -4.83 -1.18
C MET A 141 -10.15 -3.47 -1.43
N VAL A 142 -10.55 -2.51 -0.59
CA VAL A 142 -10.10 -1.13 -0.74
C VAL A 142 -8.81 -0.88 0.02
N THR A 143 -7.83 -0.25 -0.61
CA THR A 143 -6.63 0.27 0.08
C THR A 143 -6.77 1.76 0.29
N VAL A 144 -6.74 2.16 1.55
CA VAL A 144 -6.97 3.55 1.96
C VAL A 144 -5.67 4.32 2.09
N TRP A 145 -5.63 5.52 1.52
CA TRP A 145 -4.64 6.54 1.86
C TRP A 145 -5.21 7.51 2.89
N PRO A 146 -4.65 7.56 4.12
CA PRO A 146 -5.17 8.41 5.18
C PRO A 146 -5.03 9.90 4.92
N MET A 147 -6.12 10.63 5.14
CA MET A 147 -6.19 12.08 5.07
C MET A 147 -6.50 12.67 6.44
N ARG A 148 -6.02 13.90 6.66
CA ARG A 148 -6.19 14.60 7.93
C ARG A 148 -7.63 15.04 8.20
N THR A 149 -8.44 15.23 7.15
CA THR A 149 -9.85 15.64 7.26
C THR A 149 -10.69 14.98 6.17
N ASP A 150 -11.96 14.76 6.46
CA ASP A 150 -12.93 14.18 5.52
C ASP A 150 -13.09 15.07 4.28
N GLY A 151 -13.10 16.39 4.45
CA GLY A 151 -13.16 17.34 3.32
C GLY A 151 -11.95 17.24 2.37
N GLN A 152 -10.76 16.95 2.90
CA GLN A 152 -9.59 16.68 2.06
C GLN A 152 -9.72 15.35 1.32
N ALA A 153 -10.19 14.30 2.00
CA ALA A 153 -10.42 13.00 1.37
C ALA A 153 -11.44 13.09 0.22
N ALA A 154 -12.60 13.68 0.49
CA ALA A 154 -13.66 13.90 -0.50
C ALA A 154 -13.16 14.71 -1.71
N ASN A 155 -12.36 15.75 -1.48
CA ASN A 155 -11.76 16.53 -2.57
C ASN A 155 -10.82 15.66 -3.42
N LEU A 156 -9.91 14.90 -2.81
CA LEU A 156 -8.94 14.08 -3.54
C LEU A 156 -9.59 12.92 -4.31
N ASN A 157 -10.67 12.33 -3.80
CA ASN A 157 -11.43 11.30 -4.52
C ASN A 157 -12.11 11.86 -5.78
N ALA A 158 -12.34 13.17 -5.87
CA ALA A 158 -12.91 13.83 -7.04
C ALA A 158 -11.87 14.45 -8.00
N LEU A 159 -10.58 14.46 -7.63
CA LEU A 159 -9.52 15.07 -8.44
C LEU A 159 -8.94 14.08 -9.46
N SER A 160 -8.42 14.64 -10.57
CA SER A 160 -7.62 13.88 -11.52
C SER A 160 -6.26 13.48 -10.90
N PRO A 161 -5.67 12.34 -11.30
CA PRO A 161 -4.45 11.82 -10.66
C PRO A 161 -3.23 12.76 -10.67
N ALA A 162 -3.13 13.68 -11.64
CA ALA A 162 -1.94 14.49 -11.87
C ALA A 162 -1.54 15.39 -10.69
N ASP A 163 -2.51 15.95 -9.96
CA ASP A 163 -2.26 16.86 -8.83
C ASP A 163 -2.52 16.21 -7.45
N THR A 164 -2.98 14.96 -7.45
CA THR A 164 -3.48 14.30 -6.26
C THR A 164 -2.35 14.01 -5.26
N CYS A 165 -1.19 13.55 -5.72
CA CYS A 165 -0.14 13.11 -4.79
C CYS A 165 0.52 14.23 -3.99
N ALA A 166 0.76 15.39 -4.59
CA ALA A 166 1.30 16.54 -3.86
C ALA A 166 0.39 16.93 -2.68
N ARG A 167 -0.93 16.88 -2.89
CA ARG A 167 -1.94 17.18 -1.86
C ARG A 167 -2.12 16.04 -0.86
N ALA A 168 -2.11 14.80 -1.32
CA ALA A 168 -2.25 13.60 -0.49
C ALA A 168 -1.10 13.47 0.52
N VAL A 169 0.14 13.70 0.07
CA VAL A 169 1.33 13.62 0.92
C VAL A 169 1.34 14.74 1.96
N THR A 170 0.99 15.97 1.57
CA THR A 170 0.94 17.11 2.49
C THR A 170 -0.23 17.01 3.48
N GLY A 171 -1.37 16.49 3.02
CA GLY A 171 -2.59 16.30 3.79
C GLY A 171 -2.66 15.01 4.61
N TYR A 172 -1.56 14.28 4.72
CA TYR A 172 -1.53 12.93 5.28
C TYR A 172 -2.08 12.83 6.71
N GLY A 173 -2.99 11.87 6.90
CA GLY A 173 -3.68 11.57 8.16
C GLY A 173 -2.84 10.73 9.13
N LEU A 174 -1.84 11.35 9.77
CA LEU A 174 -0.92 10.64 10.68
C LEU A 174 -1.62 9.89 11.84
N VAL A 175 -2.69 10.45 12.40
CA VAL A 175 -3.39 9.85 13.55
C VAL A 175 -4.00 8.49 13.16
N ALA A 176 -4.75 8.43 12.06
CA ALA A 176 -5.33 7.18 11.57
C ALA A 176 -4.25 6.13 11.22
N ALA A 177 -3.12 6.58 10.65
CA ALA A 177 -1.98 5.71 10.38
C ALA A 177 -1.36 5.12 11.66
N HIS A 178 -1.19 5.93 12.71
CA HIS A 178 -0.70 5.49 14.01
C HIS A 178 -1.66 4.52 14.69
N ASP A 179 -2.96 4.77 14.62
CA ASP A 179 -3.97 3.87 15.16
C ASP A 179 -3.94 2.51 14.45
N ALA A 180 -3.80 2.50 13.12
CA ALA A 180 -3.63 1.26 12.36
C ALA A 180 -2.36 0.49 12.74
N ILE A 181 -1.22 1.18 12.88
CA ILE A 181 0.05 0.56 13.34
C ILE A 181 -0.12 0.00 14.76
N LYS A 182 -0.78 0.74 15.65
CA LYS A 182 -1.06 0.30 17.02
C LYS A 182 -1.94 -0.94 17.04
N ASP A 183 -2.98 -0.99 16.22
CA ASP A 183 -3.88 -2.13 16.13
C ASP A 183 -3.17 -3.37 15.56
N ALA A 184 -2.35 -3.21 14.52
CA ALA A 184 -1.51 -4.30 14.01
C ALA A 184 -0.50 -4.81 15.06
N ARG A 185 0.07 -3.92 15.89
CA ARG A 185 0.94 -4.32 17.01
C ARG A 185 0.19 -5.13 18.08
N LYS A 186 -1.08 -4.80 18.36
CA LYS A 186 -1.92 -5.60 19.28
C LYS A 186 -2.14 -7.02 18.75
N ALA A 187 -2.26 -7.17 17.42
CA ALA A 187 -2.31 -8.46 16.75
C ALA A 187 -0.93 -9.16 16.63
N GLY A 188 0.11 -8.61 17.28
CA GLY A 188 1.43 -9.25 17.40
C GLY A 188 2.47 -8.86 16.35
N HIS A 189 2.17 -7.90 15.46
CA HIS A 189 3.12 -7.48 14.42
C HIS A 189 4.24 -6.59 14.98
N ARG A 190 5.49 -6.86 14.59
CA ARG A 190 6.65 -6.03 14.89
C ARG A 190 6.86 -4.99 13.79
N LEU A 191 6.30 -3.80 13.99
CA LEU A 191 6.36 -2.69 13.05
C LEU A 191 7.35 -1.63 13.54
N GLU A 192 8.64 -1.91 13.42
CA GLU A 192 9.74 -1.08 13.97
C GLU A 192 10.49 -0.27 12.90
N GLY A 193 10.29 -0.61 11.62
CA GLY A 193 10.89 0.08 10.48
C GLY A 193 10.46 1.55 10.29
N ARG A 194 10.96 2.16 9.22
CA ARG A 194 10.61 3.53 8.82
C ARG A 194 9.30 3.64 8.03
N GLY A 195 8.73 2.50 7.63
CA GLY A 195 7.51 2.38 6.82
C GLY A 195 7.62 3.01 5.42
N PRO A 196 6.48 3.20 4.73
CA PRO A 196 5.13 2.92 5.22
C PRO A 196 4.88 1.42 5.39
N TYR A 197 3.85 1.09 6.15
CA TYR A 197 3.32 -0.26 6.24
C TYR A 197 2.04 -0.35 5.41
N LEU A 198 1.87 -1.42 4.64
CA LEU A 198 0.57 -1.84 4.15
C LEU A 198 -0.01 -2.77 5.21
N LEU A 199 -1.15 -2.39 5.79
CA LEU A 199 -1.85 -3.18 6.81
C LEU A 199 -3.25 -3.47 6.33
N ALA A 200 -3.76 -4.70 6.45
CA ALA A 200 -5.12 -5.01 6.03
C ALA A 200 -5.85 -5.99 6.96
N TRP A 201 -7.17 -5.81 7.00
CA TRP A 201 -8.11 -6.59 7.79
C TRP A 201 -9.21 -7.13 6.88
N SER A 202 -9.64 -8.36 7.17
CA SER A 202 -10.82 -8.97 6.55
C SER A 202 -11.55 -9.84 7.59
N PRO A 203 -12.83 -9.55 7.87
CA PRO A 203 -13.62 -8.40 7.40
C PRO A 203 -13.09 -7.07 7.94
N ALA A 204 -13.52 -5.95 7.36
CA ALA A 204 -13.09 -4.61 7.79
C ALA A 204 -13.41 -4.30 9.26
N SER A 205 -14.49 -4.90 9.79
CA SER A 205 -14.93 -4.81 11.18
C SER A 205 -13.95 -5.38 12.20
N ASP A 206 -12.97 -6.18 11.77
CA ASP A 206 -11.96 -6.76 12.67
C ASP A 206 -10.88 -5.76 13.12
N LYS A 207 -10.85 -4.57 12.53
CA LYS A 207 -9.91 -3.51 12.95
C LYS A 207 -9.99 -3.28 14.47
N GLY A 208 -8.81 -3.26 15.11
CA GLY A 208 -8.67 -2.89 16.52
C GLY A 208 -8.81 -4.06 17.50
N ARG A 209 -9.25 -5.23 17.03
CA ARG A 209 -9.21 -6.47 17.80
C ARG A 209 -7.78 -7.01 17.90
N ALA A 210 -7.47 -7.70 18.99
CA ALA A 210 -6.14 -8.26 19.25
C ALA A 210 -5.99 -9.71 18.78
N ASP A 211 -7.11 -10.42 18.61
CA ASP A 211 -7.23 -11.84 18.28
C ASP A 211 -7.56 -12.08 16.80
N VAL A 212 -7.18 -11.14 15.93
CA VAL A 212 -7.50 -11.18 14.49
C VAL A 212 -6.23 -11.21 13.65
N LEU A 213 -6.33 -11.81 12.48
CA LEU A 213 -5.25 -11.78 11.51
C LEU A 213 -5.19 -10.41 10.83
N VAL A 214 -3.99 -9.84 10.79
CA VAL A 214 -3.69 -8.62 10.04
C VAL A 214 -2.67 -8.97 8.97
N LEU A 215 -2.98 -8.66 7.72
CA LEU A 215 -1.99 -8.75 6.66
C LEU A 215 -1.07 -7.55 6.77
N SER A 216 0.25 -7.76 6.79
CA SER A 216 1.22 -6.66 6.88
C SER A 216 2.33 -6.79 5.85
N ALA A 217 2.71 -5.68 5.22
CA ALA A 217 3.97 -5.56 4.47
C ALA A 217 4.72 -4.29 4.90
N ASP A 218 6.01 -4.42 5.19
CA ASP A 218 6.89 -3.30 5.54
C ASP A 218 7.60 -2.77 4.29
N LEU A 219 7.33 -1.51 3.95
CA LEU A 219 7.91 -0.83 2.78
C LEU A 219 9.08 0.08 3.16
N SER A 220 9.69 -0.14 4.32
CA SER A 220 10.84 0.63 4.82
C SER A 220 11.98 0.74 3.82
N ASN A 221 12.24 -0.34 3.07
CA ASN A 221 13.32 -0.43 2.10
C ASN A 221 12.96 0.12 0.71
N VAL A 222 11.71 0.57 0.51
CA VAL A 222 11.29 1.18 -0.75
C VAL A 222 11.75 2.63 -0.78
N SER A 223 12.76 2.92 -1.59
CA SER A 223 13.33 4.27 -1.74
C SER A 223 13.30 4.81 -3.17
N THR A 224 12.81 4.03 -4.14
CA THR A 224 12.78 4.42 -5.56
C THR A 224 11.36 4.33 -6.12
N ALA A 225 11.09 5.10 -7.18
CA ALA A 225 9.81 5.05 -7.89
C ALA A 225 9.50 3.66 -8.45
N GLU A 226 10.52 2.97 -8.97
CA GLU A 226 10.38 1.61 -9.49
C GLU A 226 10.04 0.61 -8.38
N GLY A 227 10.74 0.67 -7.24
CA GLY A 227 10.42 -0.16 -6.08
C GLY A 227 8.99 0.05 -5.60
N ALA A 228 8.53 1.30 -5.56
CA ALA A 228 7.15 1.62 -5.19
C ALA A 228 6.13 1.01 -6.16
N ARG A 229 6.35 1.13 -7.48
CA ARG A 229 5.49 0.52 -8.50
C ARG A 229 5.45 -1.00 -8.37
N ASN A 230 6.60 -1.64 -8.19
CA ASN A 230 6.70 -3.09 -8.08
C ASN A 230 5.93 -3.62 -6.86
N VAL A 231 6.08 -2.96 -5.70
CA VAL A 231 5.38 -3.39 -4.49
C VAL A 231 3.87 -3.15 -4.60
N MET A 232 3.43 -2.00 -5.12
CA MET A 232 1.98 -1.77 -5.31
C MET A 232 1.38 -2.74 -6.32
N HIS A 233 2.10 -3.07 -7.40
CA HIS A 233 1.67 -4.08 -8.37
C HIS A 233 1.50 -5.44 -7.70
N LYS A 234 2.47 -5.86 -6.89
CA LYS A 234 2.40 -7.13 -6.17
C LYS A 234 1.26 -7.15 -5.15
N TRP A 235 1.08 -6.06 -4.41
CA TRP A 235 -0.03 -5.90 -3.46
C TRP A 235 -1.38 -6.12 -4.15
N ALA A 236 -1.63 -5.42 -5.27
CA ALA A 236 -2.86 -5.58 -6.04
C ALA A 236 -3.02 -7.02 -6.57
N GLN A 237 -1.96 -7.60 -7.12
CA GLN A 237 -2.00 -8.97 -7.64
C GLN A 237 -2.36 -10.00 -6.57
N ASP A 238 -1.85 -9.84 -5.35
CA ASP A 238 -2.14 -10.80 -4.28
C ASP A 238 -3.57 -10.71 -3.78
N ILE A 239 -4.12 -9.49 -3.73
CA ILE A 239 -5.53 -9.27 -3.44
C ILE A 239 -6.40 -9.95 -4.51
N GLU A 240 -6.11 -9.71 -5.79
CA GLU A 240 -6.93 -10.14 -6.93
C GLU A 240 -6.81 -11.65 -7.22
N LYS A 241 -5.61 -12.22 -7.14
CA LYS A 241 -5.37 -13.63 -7.55
C LYS A 241 -5.68 -14.64 -6.45
N GLN A 242 -5.77 -14.19 -5.21
CA GLN A 242 -5.98 -15.07 -4.07
C GLN A 242 -7.17 -14.60 -3.20
N PRO A 243 -8.35 -14.40 -3.80
CA PRO A 243 -9.52 -13.92 -3.05
C PRO A 243 -9.95 -14.90 -1.97
N ASP A 244 -9.73 -16.19 -2.19
CA ASP A 244 -9.92 -17.25 -1.19
C ASP A 244 -9.19 -17.01 0.13
N LEU A 245 -8.09 -16.24 0.12
CA LEU A 245 -7.33 -15.95 1.32
C LEU A 245 -8.07 -15.03 2.27
N TRP A 246 -9.01 -14.22 1.79
CA TRP A 246 -9.53 -13.10 2.57
C TRP A 246 -11.01 -12.80 2.34
N SER A 247 -11.60 -13.22 1.22
CA SER A 247 -13.00 -12.95 0.87
C SER A 247 -14.01 -13.62 1.81
N ASN A 248 -13.60 -14.50 2.72
CA ASN A 248 -14.47 -15.03 3.78
C ASN A 248 -13.83 -14.89 5.16
N GLY A 249 -13.03 -13.84 5.34
CA GLY A 249 -12.05 -13.75 6.42
C GLY A 249 -10.74 -14.42 6.02
N TRP A 250 -9.71 -14.25 6.85
CA TRP A 250 -8.38 -14.79 6.53
C TRP A 250 -8.30 -16.32 6.70
N ASP A 251 -8.01 -17.04 5.62
CA ASP A 251 -7.74 -18.49 5.68
C ASP A 251 -6.29 -18.74 6.12
N LEU A 252 -6.10 -19.01 7.42
CA LEU A 252 -4.78 -19.12 8.05
C LEU A 252 -3.83 -20.09 7.34
N GLU A 253 -4.31 -21.23 6.87
CA GLU A 253 -3.48 -22.25 6.22
C GLU A 253 -3.01 -21.79 4.84
N LYS A 254 -3.94 -21.22 4.07
CA LYS A 254 -3.58 -20.68 2.75
C LYS A 254 -2.72 -19.42 2.88
N VAL A 255 -2.96 -18.56 3.88
CA VAL A 255 -2.10 -17.40 4.13
C VAL A 255 -0.70 -17.89 4.49
N ARG A 256 -0.51 -18.83 5.43
CA ARG A 256 0.81 -19.41 5.75
C ARG A 256 1.58 -19.89 4.50
N LEU A 257 0.89 -20.58 3.59
CA LEU A 257 1.48 -21.04 2.34
C LEU A 257 1.89 -19.86 1.44
N ALA A 258 1.04 -18.84 1.31
CA ALA A 258 1.34 -17.63 0.55
C ALA A 258 2.56 -16.87 1.14
N ILE A 259 2.73 -16.88 2.47
CA ILE A 259 3.87 -16.28 3.17
C ILE A 259 5.17 -16.98 2.83
N GLN A 260 5.20 -18.31 2.89
CA GLN A 260 6.38 -19.10 2.53
C GLN A 260 6.82 -18.77 1.10
N LEU A 261 5.89 -18.77 0.15
CA LEU A 261 6.16 -18.42 -1.25
C LEU A 261 6.66 -16.97 -1.44
N TRP A 262 6.30 -16.06 -0.54
CA TRP A 262 6.74 -14.66 -0.53
C TRP A 262 8.16 -14.51 0.00
N VAL A 263 8.47 -15.15 1.14
CA VAL A 263 9.81 -15.15 1.75
C VAL A 263 10.82 -15.78 0.79
N ASP A 264 10.45 -16.88 0.15
CA ASP A 264 11.28 -17.58 -0.84
C ASP A 264 11.60 -16.71 -2.07
N ARG A 265 10.72 -15.75 -2.41
CA ARG A 265 10.83 -14.94 -3.63
C ARG A 265 11.51 -13.58 -3.42
N PHE A 266 11.37 -12.97 -2.25
CA PHE A 266 11.81 -11.58 -2.01
C PHE A 266 12.82 -11.43 -0.85
N GLY A 267 13.19 -12.53 -0.18
CA GLY A 267 14.07 -12.52 1.00
C GLY A 267 13.38 -12.04 2.28
N GLU A 268 14.10 -12.05 3.40
CA GLU A 268 13.59 -11.76 4.76
C GLU A 268 12.93 -10.38 4.94
N ASN A 269 13.04 -9.47 3.96
CA ASN A 269 12.59 -8.09 4.07
C ASN A 269 11.08 -7.88 3.85
N VAL A 270 10.33 -8.92 3.48
CA VAL A 270 8.86 -8.87 3.45
C VAL A 270 8.30 -10.03 4.26
N LEU A 271 8.25 -9.83 5.58
CA LEU A 271 7.55 -10.74 6.47
C LEU A 271 6.07 -10.39 6.50
N LEU A 272 5.29 -11.24 5.84
CA LEU A 272 3.97 -11.53 6.34
C LEU A 272 4.18 -12.37 7.61
N ALA A 273 3.83 -11.83 8.77
CA ALA A 273 3.92 -12.56 10.04
C ALA A 273 2.51 -12.91 10.51
N ILE A 274 2.20 -14.20 10.59
CA ILE A 274 0.97 -14.68 11.25
C ILE A 274 1.37 -15.17 12.64
N LYS A 275 0.73 -14.64 13.67
CA LYS A 275 0.78 -15.23 15.00
C LYS A 275 -0.64 -15.46 15.50
N GLU A 276 -0.91 -16.68 15.96
CA GLU A 276 -2.15 -17.01 16.66
C GLU A 276 -2.15 -16.36 18.04
N GLY A 277 -3.26 -15.71 18.40
CA GLY A 277 -3.52 -15.27 19.78
C GLY A 277 -3.71 -16.51 20.64
N THR A 278 -2.80 -16.73 21.59
CA THR A 278 -2.92 -17.73 22.67
C THR A 278 -3.38 -17.06 23.94
#